data_AF-A0AAU5PJ88-F1
#
_entry.id   AF-A0AAU5PJ88-F1
#
_cell.length_a   1.000
_cell.length_b   1.000
_cell.length_c   1.000
_cell.angle_alpha   90.00
_cell.angle_beta   90.00
_cell.angle_gamma   90.00
#
_symmetry.space_group_name_H-M   'P 1'
#
loop_
_entity.id
_entity.type
_entity.pdbx_description
1 polymer ?
#
loop_
_entity_poly.entity_id
_entity_poly.type
_entity_poly.pdbx_seq_one_letter_code
_entity_poly.pdbx_strand_id
1 'polypeptide(L)'
;MIVQCFQIISPTSGEVVSDHPGIRVGAEYPVLEVITPAGRVLLRSPERPDLLVERDTPGLWDAAMFTVVSSQVPDCWVAGLKDGQVTLAPREWQRPGFWEDYFDGEPTAGAEYERLRAEVLSQA
;
A
#
# COMPACT_ATOMS: atom_id res chain seq x y z
N MET A 1 -10.33 -1.40 -1.59
CA MET A 1 -10.11 -0.44 -2.69
C MET A 1 -9.15 -1.07 -3.65
N ILE A 2 -9.48 -1.09 -4.95
CA ILE A 2 -8.61 -1.67 -5.99
C ILE A 2 -8.26 -0.58 -7.00
N VAL A 3 -6.98 -0.57 -7.40
CA VAL A 3 -6.45 0.34 -8.40
C VAL A 3 -5.77 -0.45 -9.52
N GLN A 4 -5.88 0.00 -10.77
CA GLN A 4 -5.16 -0.56 -11.91
C GLN A 4 -3.98 0.34 -12.25
N CYS A 5 -2.78 -0.25 -12.40
CA CYS A 5 -1.59 0.47 -12.83
C CYS A 5 -1.68 0.75 -14.33
N PHE A 6 -1.57 2.01 -14.75
CA PHE A 6 -1.58 2.40 -16.17
C PHE A 6 -0.22 2.92 -16.68
N GLN A 7 0.70 3.26 -15.77
CA GLN A 7 2.07 3.66 -16.07
C GLN A 7 2.97 3.33 -14.88
N ILE A 8 4.28 3.21 -15.10
CA ILE A 8 5.24 2.97 -14.03
C ILE A 8 6.14 4.20 -13.88
N ILE A 9 6.12 4.81 -12.70
CA ILE A 9 7.05 5.86 -12.30
C ILE A 9 8.08 5.20 -11.38
N SER A 10 9.35 5.24 -11.76
CA SER A 10 10.44 4.68 -10.97
C SER A 10 10.51 5.38 -9.60
N PRO A 11 10.45 4.65 -8.48
CA PRO A 11 10.56 5.27 -7.16
C PRO A 11 11.96 5.86 -6.91
N THR A 12 12.98 5.38 -7.64
CA THR A 12 14.37 5.84 -7.52
C THR A 12 14.67 7.06 -8.38
N SER A 13 14.21 7.07 -9.64
CA SER A 13 14.55 8.15 -10.59
C SER A 13 13.41 9.17 -10.81
N GLY A 14 12.17 8.82 -10.48
CA GLY A 14 10.99 9.62 -10.80
C GLY A 14 10.61 9.64 -12.28
N GLU A 15 11.34 8.91 -13.13
CA GLU A 15 11.07 8.81 -14.56
C GLU A 15 10.02 7.74 -14.86
N VAL A 16 9.31 7.93 -15.96
CA VAL A 16 8.42 6.89 -16.50
C VAL A 16 9.27 5.80 -17.14
N VAL A 17 9.06 4.56 -16.72
CA VAL A 17 9.79 3.37 -17.20
C VAL A 17 8.83 2.34 -17.78
N SER A 18 9.34 1.43 -18.60
CA SER A 18 8.54 0.38 -19.22
C SER A 18 8.24 -0.82 -18.31
N ASP A 19 9.06 -1.06 -17.30
CA ASP A 19 8.96 -2.22 -16.42
C ASP A 19 9.49 -1.95 -15.00
N HIS A 20 9.04 -2.76 -14.04
CA HIS A 20 9.52 -2.78 -12.67
C HIS A 20 9.21 -4.15 -12.03
N PRO A 21 10.09 -4.71 -11.18
CA PRO A 21 9.84 -6.02 -10.57
C PRO A 21 8.62 -6.05 -9.64
N GLY A 22 8.36 -4.95 -8.92
CA GLY A 22 7.27 -4.85 -7.93
C GLY A 22 5.92 -4.35 -8.46
N ILE A 23 5.81 -3.97 -9.74
CA ILE A 23 4.55 -3.43 -10.29
C ILE A 23 4.46 -3.59 -11.82
N ARG A 24 3.27 -3.84 -12.35
CA ARG A 24 3.02 -4.12 -13.76
C ARG A 24 1.87 -3.28 -14.31
N VAL A 25 2.06 -2.68 -15.48
CA VAL A 25 0.98 -1.99 -16.22
C VAL A 25 -0.12 -2.98 -16.58
N GLY A 26 -1.38 -2.56 -16.43
CA GLY A 26 -2.58 -3.35 -16.67
C GLY A 26 -3.00 -4.24 -15.50
N ALA A 27 -2.12 -4.46 -14.51
CA ALA A 27 -2.45 -5.26 -13.33
C ALA A 27 -3.22 -4.44 -12.29
N GLU A 28 -4.12 -5.13 -11.60
CA GLU A 28 -4.92 -4.59 -10.49
C GLU A 28 -4.25 -4.89 -9.16
N TYR A 29 -4.29 -3.91 -8.27
CA TYR A 29 -3.66 -3.97 -6.95
C TYR A 29 -4.67 -3.52 -5.88
N PRO A 30 -4.87 -4.33 -4.82
CA PRO A 30 -5.55 -3.86 -3.63
C PRO A 30 -4.65 -2.84 -2.94
N VAL A 31 -5.25 -1.74 -2.50
CA VAL A 31 -4.54 -0.72 -1.72
C VAL A 31 -4.64 -1.07 -0.24
N LEU A 32 -3.49 -1.04 0.45
CA LEU A 32 -3.34 -1.32 1.87
C LEU A 32 -3.34 -0.03 2.71
N GLU A 33 -2.72 1.02 2.19
CA GLU A 33 -2.57 2.31 2.87
C GLU A 33 -2.56 3.43 1.84
N VAL A 34 -3.20 4.56 2.16
CA VAL A 34 -3.06 5.83 1.45
C VAL A 34 -2.34 6.81 2.37
N ILE A 35 -1.29 7.45 1.88
CA ILE A 35 -0.52 8.46 2.62
C ILE A 35 -0.39 9.73 1.76
N THR A 36 -0.64 10.90 2.35
CA THR A 36 -0.62 12.19 1.62
C THR A 36 0.49 13.10 2.14
N PRO A 37 1.78 12.78 1.89
CA PRO A 37 2.87 13.68 2.23
C PRO A 37 2.73 14.97 1.39
N ALA A 38 3.41 16.04 1.81
CA ALA A 38 3.29 17.34 1.14
C ALA A 38 3.56 17.23 -0.38
N GLY A 39 2.52 17.51 -1.18
CA GLY A 39 2.61 17.58 -2.65
C GLY A 39 2.48 16.25 -3.39
N ARG A 40 2.26 15.11 -2.73
CA ARG A 40 2.06 13.80 -3.39
C ARG A 40 1.02 12.96 -2.66
N VAL A 41 0.50 11.95 -3.34
CA VAL A 41 -0.30 10.88 -2.73
C VAL A 41 0.42 9.58 -3.03
N LEU A 42 0.67 8.78 -2.00
CA LEU A 42 1.31 7.49 -2.11
C LEU A 42 0.33 6.39 -1.73
N LEU A 43 0.40 5.30 -2.47
CA LEU A 43 -0.39 4.09 -2.25
C LEU A 43 0.55 2.95 -1.88
N ARG A 44 0.27 2.29 -0.76
CA ARG A 44 0.94 1.03 -0.44
C ARG A 44 0.13 -0.13 -0.97
N SER A 45 0.79 -1.06 -1.66
CA SER A 45 0.15 -2.25 -2.23
C SER A 45 1.02 -3.50 -1.99
N PRO A 46 0.43 -4.70 -1.88
CA PRO A 46 1.20 -5.95 -1.82
C PRO A 46 2.13 -6.07 -3.02
N GLU A 47 3.28 -6.74 -2.86
CA GLU A 47 4.17 -7.04 -3.99
C GLU A 47 3.48 -7.97 -4.99
N ARG A 48 2.76 -8.96 -4.45
CA ARG A 48 2.01 -9.96 -5.22
C ARG A 48 0.56 -9.98 -4.77
N PRO A 49 -0.37 -9.35 -5.52
CA PRO A 49 -1.78 -9.27 -5.12
C PRO A 49 -2.48 -10.63 -5.16
N ASP A 50 -1.96 -11.58 -5.95
CA ASP A 50 -2.52 -12.90 -6.24
C ASP A 50 -1.97 -14.03 -5.36
N LEU A 51 -0.97 -13.75 -4.49
CA LEU A 51 -0.31 -14.76 -3.69
C LEU A 51 -0.31 -14.42 -2.20
N LEU A 52 -0.63 -15.43 -1.38
CA LEU A 52 -0.28 -15.46 0.03
C LEU A 52 1.16 -15.97 0.12
N VAL A 53 2.11 -15.05 0.23
CA VAL A 53 3.53 -15.37 0.45
C VAL A 53 3.82 -15.36 1.95
N GLU A 54 4.78 -16.18 2.40
CA GLU A 54 5.18 -16.21 3.82
C GLU A 54 5.71 -14.86 4.33
N ARG A 55 6.24 -14.04 3.41
CA ARG A 55 6.66 -12.66 3.69
C ARG A 55 6.39 -11.78 2.48
N ASP A 56 5.41 -10.90 2.60
CA ASP A 56 5.14 -9.85 1.62
C ASP A 56 6.15 -8.70 1.77
N THR A 57 6.40 -7.96 0.69
CA THR A 57 7.17 -6.71 0.75
C THR A 57 6.36 -5.58 0.13
N PRO A 58 5.35 -5.06 0.85
CA PRO A 58 4.40 -4.11 0.28
C PRO A 58 5.09 -2.82 -0.16
N GLY A 59 5.07 -2.58 -1.47
CA GLY A 59 5.69 -1.41 -2.10
C GLY A 59 4.87 -0.15 -1.90
N LEU A 60 5.56 0.99 -1.83
CA LEU A 60 4.96 2.32 -1.73
C LEU A 60 5.13 3.04 -3.08
N TRP A 61 4.02 3.41 -3.71
CA TRP A 61 3.96 3.84 -5.09
C TRP A 61 3.30 5.21 -5.22
N ASP A 62 3.68 5.99 -6.23
CA ASP A 62 2.99 7.25 -6.52
C ASP A 62 1.59 6.96 -7.06
N ALA A 63 0.56 7.61 -6.48
CA ALA A 63 -0.83 7.43 -6.92
C ALA A 63 -1.04 7.81 -8.38
N ALA A 64 -0.19 8.67 -8.97
CA ALA A 64 -0.22 9.01 -10.39
C ALA A 64 0.04 7.83 -11.32
N MET A 65 0.50 6.68 -10.81
CA MET A 65 0.66 5.44 -11.58
C MET A 65 -0.66 4.71 -11.83
N PHE A 66 -1.75 5.09 -11.16
CA PHE A 66 -2.95 4.26 -11.07
C PHE A 66 -4.27 4.98 -11.37
N THR A 67 -5.26 4.18 -11.76
CA THR A 67 -6.68 4.56 -11.79
C THR A 67 -7.47 3.69 -10.82
N VAL A 68 -8.50 4.24 -10.16
CA VAL A 68 -9.37 3.47 -9.26
C VAL A 68 -10.34 2.63 -10.09
N VAL A 69 -10.41 1.32 -9.80
CA VAL A 69 -11.35 0.38 -10.44
C VAL A 69 -12.39 -0.18 -9.46
N SER A 70 -12.08 -0.18 -8.15
CA SER A 70 -13.06 -0.41 -7.09
C SER A 70 -12.87 0.64 -5.99
N SER A 71 -13.92 1.41 -5.70
CA SER A 71 -13.93 2.47 -4.70
C SER A 71 -14.32 2.01 -3.29
N GLN A 72 -14.56 0.70 -3.09
CA GLN A 72 -14.90 0.15 -1.78
C GLN A 72 -13.71 0.36 -0.82
N VAL A 73 -13.92 1.12 0.25
CA VAL A 73 -12.91 1.31 1.30
C VAL A 73 -13.07 0.19 2.34
N PRO A 74 -11.98 -0.49 2.75
CA PRO A 74 -12.07 -1.52 3.77
C PRO A 74 -12.58 -0.98 5.11
N ASP A 75 -13.46 -1.71 5.78
CA ASP A 75 -14.09 -1.30 7.05
C ASP A 75 -13.09 -1.10 8.19
N CYS A 76 -11.93 -1.78 8.12
CA CYS A 76 -10.85 -1.65 9.10
C CYS A 76 -10.05 -0.34 8.95
N TRP A 77 -10.24 0.41 7.87
CA TRP A 77 -9.51 1.66 7.66
C TRP A 77 -10.04 2.78 8.57
N VAL A 78 -9.11 3.52 9.15
CA VAL A 78 -9.38 4.75 9.89
C VAL A 78 -8.58 5.89 9.31
N ALA A 79 -9.10 7.10 9.44
CA ALA A 79 -8.35 8.30 9.10
C ALA A 79 -7.44 8.73 10.26
N GLY A 80 -6.15 8.88 9.97
CA GLY A 80 -5.17 9.54 10.82
C GLY A 80 -4.82 10.91 10.25
N LEU A 81 -4.56 11.86 11.14
CA LEU A 81 -4.05 13.18 10.79
C LEU A 81 -2.89 13.52 11.71
N LYS A 82 -1.70 13.67 11.14
CA LYS A 82 -0.48 14.04 11.89
C LYS A 82 0.36 14.95 11.02
N ASP A 83 0.81 16.09 11.58
CA ASP A 83 1.69 17.04 10.89
C ASP A 83 1.18 17.50 9.50
N GLY A 84 -0.15 17.60 9.34
CA GLY A 84 -0.80 17.97 8.07
C GLY A 84 -0.87 16.85 7.02
N GLN A 85 -0.35 15.66 7.33
CA GLN A 85 -0.46 14.47 6.51
C GLN A 85 -1.68 13.65 6.93
N VAL A 86 -2.49 13.27 5.95
CA VAL A 86 -3.58 12.31 6.11
C VAL A 86 -3.06 10.91 5.79
N THR A 87 -3.42 9.96 6.64
CA THR A 87 -3.23 8.53 6.40
C THR A 87 -4.58 7.82 6.45
N LEU A 88 -4.85 6.94 5.48
CA LEU A 88 -5.97 6.01 5.50
C LEU A 88 -5.41 4.59 5.51
N ALA A 89 -5.59 3.88 6.61
CA ALA A 89 -5.08 2.52 6.81
C ALA A 89 -5.74 1.93 8.07
N PRO A 90 -5.58 0.63 8.36
CA PRO A 90 -5.79 0.11 9.70
C PRO A 90 -5.09 0.94 10.79
N ARG A 91 -5.72 1.06 11.96
CA ARG A 91 -5.22 1.89 13.07
C ARG A 91 -3.83 1.48 13.51
N GLU A 92 -3.57 0.18 13.56
CA GLU A 92 -2.34 -0.42 14.03
C GLU A 92 -1.15 -0.07 13.14
N TRP A 93 -1.37 0.08 11.83
CA TRP A 93 -0.32 0.46 10.88
C TRP A 93 0.07 1.94 10.98
N GLN A 94 -0.78 2.76 11.61
CA GLN A 94 -0.56 4.20 11.76
C GLN A 94 0.24 4.56 13.03
N ARG A 95 0.62 3.59 13.86
CA ARG A 95 1.47 3.88 15.02
C ARG A 95 2.89 4.24 14.56
N PRO A 96 3.57 5.19 15.23
CA PRO A 96 4.97 5.50 14.92
C PRO A 96 5.83 4.25 15.00
N GLY A 97 6.67 4.01 13.99
CA GLY A 97 7.59 2.86 13.96
C GLY A 97 7.01 1.57 13.38
N PHE A 98 5.71 1.51 13.02
CA PHE A 98 5.11 0.25 12.57
C PHE A 98 5.80 -0.35 11.34
N TRP A 99 6.04 0.46 10.31
CA TRP A 99 6.63 -0.03 9.07
C TRP A 99 8.09 -0.43 9.29
N GLU A 100 8.82 0.30 10.13
CA GLU A 100 10.16 -0.06 10.57
C GLU A 100 10.16 -1.41 11.29
N ASP A 101 9.34 -1.59 12.33
CA ASP A 101 9.19 -2.86 13.06
C ASP A 101 8.86 -4.01 12.08
N TYR A 102 7.95 -3.79 11.13
CA TYR A 102 7.57 -4.79 10.13
C TYR A 102 8.73 -5.17 9.19
N PHE A 103 9.44 -4.18 8.65
CA PHE A 103 10.54 -4.44 7.72
C PHE A 103 11.78 -5.03 8.43
N ASP A 104 11.98 -4.70 9.70
CA ASP A 104 13.02 -5.28 10.56
C ASP A 104 12.68 -6.70 11.03
N GLY A 105 11.44 -7.16 10.81
CA GLY A 105 11.01 -8.53 11.07
C GLY A 105 10.51 -8.77 12.49
N GLU A 106 10.05 -7.73 13.18
CA GLU A 106 9.47 -7.85 14.51
C GLU A 106 8.21 -8.73 14.46
N PRO A 107 8.14 -9.83 15.25
CA PRO A 107 7.06 -10.82 15.13
C PRO A 107 5.67 -10.24 15.32
N THR A 108 5.52 -9.28 16.23
CA THR A 108 4.22 -8.62 16.50
C THR A 108 3.76 -7.79 15.30
N ALA A 109 4.65 -7.02 14.68
CA ALA A 109 4.31 -6.23 13.50
C ALA A 109 3.97 -7.11 12.29
N GLY A 110 4.70 -8.23 12.12
CA GLY A 110 4.39 -9.24 11.10
C GLY A 110 2.99 -9.85 11.28
N ALA A 111 2.65 -10.27 12.50
CA ALA A 111 1.33 -10.83 12.79
C ALA A 111 0.19 -9.81 12.61
N GLU A 112 0.42 -8.55 13.00
CA GLU A 112 -0.51 -7.44 12.77
C GLU A 112 -0.73 -7.17 11.27
N TYR A 113 0.36 -7.15 10.49
CA TYR A 113 0.30 -6.99 9.04
C TYR A 113 -0.51 -8.11 8.39
N GLU A 114 -0.19 -9.37 8.65
CA GLU A 114 -0.87 -10.50 7.99
C GLU A 114 -2.38 -10.50 8.28
N ARG A 115 -2.76 -10.29 9.54
CA ARG A 115 -4.18 -10.24 9.94
C ARG A 115 -4.92 -9.12 9.20
N LEU A 116 -4.39 -7.91 9.22
CA LEU A 116 -5.05 -6.73 8.66
C LEU A 116 -5.01 -6.71 7.13
N ARG A 117 -3.94 -7.22 6.53
CA ARG A 117 -3.86 -7.45 5.08
C ARG A 117 -4.96 -8.43 4.66
N ALA A 118 -5.09 -9.57 5.33
CA ALA A 118 -6.14 -10.54 5.02
C ALA A 118 -7.55 -9.91 5.12
N GLU A 119 -7.78 -9.07 6.13
CA GLU A 119 -9.04 -8.33 6.28
C GLU A 119 -9.30 -7.37 5.11
N VAL A 120 -8.31 -6.54 4.75
CA VAL A 120 -8.39 -5.66 3.57
C VAL A 120 -8.67 -6.44 2.29
N LEU A 121 -7.96 -7.55 2.06
CA LEU A 121 -8.10 -8.37 0.86
C LEU A 121 -9.45 -9.09 0.77
N SER A 122 -10.06 -9.45 1.90
CA SER A 122 -11.39 -10.07 1.92
C SER A 122 -12.52 -9.12 1.51
N GLN A 123 -12.23 -7.82 1.44
CA GLN A 123 -13.17 -6.74 1.10
C GLN A 123 -12.78 -6.00 -0.19
N ALA A 124 -11.69 -6.43 -0.85
CA ALA A 124 -11.13 -5.79 -2.02
C ALA A 124 -11.93 -6.14 -3.28
#